data_AF-A0A7S0AHI2-F1
#
_entry.id   AF-A0A7S0AHI2-F1
#
_cell.length_a   1.000
_cell.length_b   1.000
_cell.length_c   1.000
_cell.angle_alpha   90.00
_cell.angle_beta   90.00
_cell.angle_gamma   90.00
#
_symmetry.space_group_name_H-M   'P 1'
#
loop_
_entity.id
_entity.type
_entity.pdbx_description
1 polymer ?
#
loop_
_entity_poly.entity_id
_entity_poly.type
_entity_poly.pdbx_seq_one_letter_code
_entity_poly.pdbx_strand_id
1 'polypeptide(L)'
;RLHPPPCPGSSRLRARADMASAAALRFHYHATFEWLVSGARSHRISYPVGLDGRRLHKRVSKERWCVTWTDLLNFRYAVWDAVQDGAIRPTQQDPFDRGDNTFGPNVYTVSEQFIKPITRAAGSPSWALMLHNEGLECDLFITHAWQEGVFDFCDKVLRSWPGGARHAYCCFLANPQNLDIADLISDPKESPFACALKRARYVLVVPNHAGSVYMRLWCAYEAFLACQEGKLILTATSPRLHTVLKATFVVPCMALCGFVLGLLRLVAGFVITYAEFYAVCLCTFGCVLWSFF
;
A
#
# COMPACT_ATOMS: atom_id res chain seq x y z
N ARG A 1 3.55 18.64 -32.44
CA ARG A 1 3.61 17.92 -31.14
C ARG A 1 3.55 19.00 -30.05
N LEU A 2 2.39 19.19 -29.43
CA LEU A 2 2.22 20.17 -28.36
C LEU A 2 2.55 19.45 -27.04
N HIS A 3 3.66 19.82 -26.41
CA HIS A 3 3.93 19.41 -25.04
C HIS A 3 2.96 20.17 -24.12
N PRO A 4 2.24 19.48 -23.21
CA PRO A 4 1.41 20.16 -22.23
C PRO A 4 2.29 21.01 -21.30
N PRO A 5 1.81 22.19 -20.85
CA PRO A 5 2.56 23.06 -19.96
C PRO A 5 2.81 22.39 -18.59
N PRO A 6 3.96 22.67 -17.95
CA PRO A 6 4.26 22.14 -16.62
C PRO A 6 3.29 22.67 -15.57
N CYS A 7 2.80 21.79 -14.68
CA CYS A 7 1.91 22.16 -13.57
C CYS A 7 2.57 23.19 -12.63
N PRO A 8 1.96 24.37 -12.43
CA PRO A 8 2.48 25.37 -11.50
C PRO A 8 2.15 24.99 -10.05
N GLY A 9 3.17 24.83 -9.19
CA GLY A 9 2.96 24.66 -7.74
C GLY A 9 3.92 23.72 -6.98
N SER A 10 4.85 23.04 -7.65
CA SER A 10 5.59 21.92 -7.06
C SER A 10 6.64 22.27 -5.98
N SER A 11 7.07 23.53 -5.86
CA SER A 11 8.18 23.91 -4.97
C SER A 11 7.78 24.17 -3.51
N ARG A 12 6.59 24.73 -3.26
CA ARG A 12 6.11 25.02 -1.88
C ARG A 12 5.53 23.80 -1.16
N LEU A 13 5.13 22.77 -1.90
CA LEU A 13 4.54 21.54 -1.34
C LEU A 13 5.58 20.56 -0.78
N ARG A 14 6.83 20.56 -1.28
CA ARG A 14 7.87 19.63 -0.80
C ARG A 14 8.27 19.84 0.66
N ALA A 15 8.43 21.10 1.09
CA ALA A 15 8.88 21.42 2.45
C ALA A 15 7.88 21.00 3.55
N ARG A 16 6.59 20.81 3.23
CA ARG A 16 5.58 20.35 4.19
C ARG A 16 5.46 18.82 4.28
N ALA A 17 5.91 18.09 3.26
CA ALA A 17 5.84 16.63 3.25
C ALA A 17 6.84 15.97 4.22
N ASP A 18 8.00 16.61 4.44
CA ASP A 18 9.09 16.01 5.23
C ASP A 18 8.78 15.96 6.74
N MET A 19 8.03 16.92 7.29
CA MET A 19 7.64 16.91 8.72
C MET A 19 6.52 15.89 9.02
N ALA A 20 5.66 15.60 8.04
CA ALA A 20 4.58 14.63 8.18
C ALA A 20 5.09 13.17 8.29
N SER A 21 6.25 12.88 7.70
CA SER A 21 6.89 11.56 7.69
C SER A 21 7.28 11.06 9.09
N ALA A 22 7.80 11.95 9.95
CA ALA A 22 8.26 11.58 11.29
C ALA A 22 7.12 11.19 12.25
N ALA A 23 5.96 11.84 12.13
CA ALA A 23 4.77 11.51 12.92
C ALA A 23 4.13 10.19 12.49
N ALA A 24 4.10 9.92 11.17
CA ALA A 24 3.61 8.66 10.62
C ALA A 24 4.48 7.46 11.04
N LEU A 25 5.81 7.63 11.06
CA LEU A 25 6.75 6.62 11.55
C LEU A 25 6.50 6.27 13.04
N ARG A 26 6.25 7.28 13.89
CA ARG A 26 6.02 7.06 15.33
C ARG A 26 4.73 6.30 15.61
N PHE A 27 3.67 6.55 14.82
CA PHE A 27 2.41 5.82 14.91
C PHE A 27 2.53 4.38 14.41
N HIS A 28 3.32 4.16 13.34
CA HIS A 28 3.58 2.84 12.77
C HIS A 28 4.26 1.90 13.78
N TYR A 29 5.30 2.37 14.47
CA TYR A 29 6.00 1.53 15.47
C TYR A 29 5.12 1.14 16.67
N HIS A 30 4.22 2.03 17.11
CA HIS A 30 3.36 1.75 18.26
C HIS A 30 2.30 0.69 17.92
N ALA A 31 1.67 0.78 16.75
CA ALA A 31 0.65 -0.19 16.32
C ALA A 31 1.24 -1.58 16.07
N THR A 32 2.43 -1.66 15.46
CA THR A 32 3.12 -2.95 15.26
C THR A 32 3.59 -3.56 16.58
N PHE A 33 4.02 -2.73 17.54
CA PHE A 33 4.48 -3.18 18.85
C PHE A 33 3.34 -3.67 19.75
N GLU A 34 2.22 -2.93 19.85
CA GLU A 34 1.04 -3.39 20.61
C GLU A 34 0.51 -4.73 20.08
N TRP A 35 0.51 -4.94 18.76
CA TRP A 35 0.08 -6.20 18.16
C TRP A 35 1.04 -7.37 18.45
N LEU A 36 2.36 -7.13 18.33
CA LEU A 36 3.39 -8.10 18.72
C LEU A 36 3.29 -8.49 20.20
N VAL A 37 2.90 -7.55 21.06
CA VAL A 37 2.75 -7.75 22.51
C VAL A 37 1.42 -8.41 22.88
N SER A 38 0.33 -8.15 22.15
CA SER A 38 -1.00 -8.68 22.49
C SER A 38 -1.21 -10.17 22.14
N GLY A 39 -0.33 -10.75 21.32
CA GLY A 39 -0.49 -12.11 20.80
C GLY A 39 -1.68 -12.22 19.84
N ALA A 40 -1.53 -13.01 18.78
CA ALA A 40 -2.55 -13.22 17.76
C ALA A 40 -3.78 -13.99 18.30
N ARG A 41 -4.56 -13.39 19.22
CA ARG A 41 -5.94 -13.79 19.38
C ARG A 41 -6.64 -13.29 18.14
N SER A 42 -7.05 -14.22 17.28
CA SER A 42 -7.99 -13.99 16.18
C SER A 42 -9.21 -13.28 16.78
N HIS A 43 -9.19 -11.94 16.79
CA HIS A 43 -10.40 -11.17 16.98
C HIS A 43 -11.18 -11.41 15.71
N ARG A 44 -12.06 -12.42 15.72
CA ARG A 44 -13.07 -12.57 14.67
C ARG A 44 -13.82 -11.25 14.65
N ILE A 45 -13.54 -10.45 13.64
CA ILE A 45 -14.26 -9.21 13.41
C ILE A 45 -15.70 -9.63 13.15
N SER A 46 -16.58 -9.27 14.10
CA SER A 46 -18.01 -9.49 13.94
C SER A 46 -18.52 -8.43 12.96
N TYR A 47 -18.95 -8.85 11.79
CA TYR A 47 -19.52 -7.96 10.78
C TYR A 47 -21.03 -7.80 11.02
N PRO A 48 -21.59 -6.60 10.80
CA PRO A 48 -23.04 -6.42 10.88
C PRO A 48 -23.74 -7.30 9.84
N VAL A 49 -24.85 -7.92 10.24
CA VAL A 49 -25.70 -8.74 9.37
C VAL A 49 -27.02 -8.03 9.10
N GLY A 50 -27.58 -8.22 7.90
CA GLY A 50 -28.92 -7.72 7.56
C GLY A 50 -29.03 -6.22 7.25
N LEU A 51 -27.96 -5.57 6.77
CA LEU A 51 -28.07 -4.21 6.24
C LEU A 51 -28.85 -4.22 4.91
N ASP A 52 -29.43 -3.08 4.52
CA ASP A 52 -29.91 -2.89 3.14
C ASP A 52 -28.82 -2.15 2.37
N GLY A 53 -27.89 -2.90 1.77
CA GLY A 53 -26.77 -2.34 1.02
C GLY A 53 -27.20 -1.40 -0.10
N ARG A 54 -28.31 -1.71 -0.80
CA ARG A 54 -28.81 -0.86 -1.89
C ARG A 54 -29.31 0.48 -1.35
N ARG A 55 -30.11 0.47 -0.28
CA ARG A 55 -30.57 1.71 0.37
C ARG A 55 -29.40 2.50 0.94
N LEU A 56 -28.39 1.82 1.47
CA LEU A 56 -27.22 2.46 2.06
C LEU A 56 -26.42 3.26 1.03
N HIS A 57 -26.13 2.69 -0.15
CA HIS A 57 -25.43 3.42 -1.22
C HIS A 57 -26.26 4.53 -1.88
N LYS A 58 -27.60 4.47 -1.77
CA LYS A 58 -28.45 5.60 -2.18
C LYS A 58 -28.42 6.75 -1.17
N ARG A 59 -28.30 6.42 0.12
CA ARG A 59 -28.32 7.39 1.23
C ARG A 59 -26.97 8.07 1.42
N VAL A 60 -25.89 7.32 1.39
CA VAL A 60 -24.53 7.82 1.65
C VAL A 60 -23.89 8.24 0.33
N SER A 61 -23.42 9.49 0.27
CA SER A 61 -22.79 10.04 -0.94
C SER A 61 -21.54 9.25 -1.36
N LYS A 62 -21.31 9.15 -2.67
CA LYS A 62 -20.29 8.26 -3.26
C LYS A 62 -18.87 8.58 -2.79
N GLU A 63 -18.58 9.85 -2.56
CA GLU A 63 -17.30 10.31 -2.03
C GLU A 63 -17.04 9.89 -0.59
N ARG A 64 -18.05 9.38 0.14
CA ARG A 64 -17.92 9.00 1.55
C ARG A 64 -17.69 7.51 1.77
N TRP A 65 -17.54 6.73 0.71
CA TRP A 65 -17.34 5.27 0.79
C TRP A 65 -15.86 4.96 1.08
N CYS A 66 -15.35 5.49 2.19
CA CYS A 66 -13.95 5.43 2.54
C CYS A 66 -13.68 4.47 3.70
N VAL A 67 -12.41 4.06 3.81
CA VAL A 67 -11.86 3.25 4.89
C VAL A 67 -10.80 4.02 5.66
N THR A 68 -10.62 3.70 6.92
CA THR A 68 -9.53 4.24 7.75
C THR A 68 -8.22 3.47 7.48
N TRP A 69 -7.10 4.00 7.99
CA TRP A 69 -5.83 3.29 8.00
C TRP A 69 -5.94 1.95 8.75
N THR A 70 -6.61 1.95 9.91
CA THR A 70 -6.81 0.76 10.74
C THR A 70 -7.67 -0.28 10.03
N ASP A 71 -8.70 0.13 9.29
CA ASP A 71 -9.52 -0.79 8.51
C ASP A 71 -8.70 -1.54 7.45
N LEU A 72 -7.78 -0.83 6.78
CA LEU A 72 -6.92 -1.43 5.77
C LEU A 72 -5.89 -2.39 6.39
N LEU A 73 -5.34 -2.06 7.56
CA LEU A 73 -4.47 -2.96 8.31
C LEU A 73 -5.22 -4.25 8.71
N ASN A 74 -6.42 -4.09 9.28
CA ASN A 74 -7.27 -5.21 9.67
C ASN A 74 -7.68 -6.05 8.46
N PHE A 75 -8.00 -5.40 7.33
CA PHE A 75 -8.31 -6.08 6.07
C PHE A 75 -7.13 -6.94 5.59
N ARG A 76 -5.90 -6.41 5.62
CA ARG A 76 -4.71 -7.19 5.26
C ARG A 76 -4.60 -8.47 6.07
N TYR A 77 -4.75 -8.37 7.40
CA TYR A 77 -4.63 -9.53 8.28
C TYR A 77 -5.77 -10.52 8.07
N ALA A 78 -6.99 -10.03 7.90
CA ALA A 78 -8.15 -10.88 7.65
C ALA A 78 -8.02 -11.67 6.33
N VAL A 79 -7.44 -11.06 5.28
CA VAL A 79 -7.11 -11.79 4.04
C VAL A 79 -6.01 -12.81 4.27
N TRP A 80 -4.97 -12.47 5.05
CA TRP A 80 -3.90 -13.41 5.39
C TRP A 80 -4.44 -14.65 6.13
N ASP A 81 -5.24 -14.45 7.18
CA ASP A 81 -5.91 -15.53 7.92
C ASP A 81 -6.75 -16.40 6.96
N ALA A 82 -7.54 -15.77 6.07
CA ALA A 82 -8.36 -16.48 5.10
C ALA A 82 -7.56 -17.32 4.09
N VAL A 83 -6.34 -16.88 3.73
CA VAL A 83 -5.40 -17.66 2.90
C VAL A 83 -4.85 -18.85 3.69
N GLN A 84 -4.47 -18.66 4.96
CA GLN A 84 -3.95 -19.73 5.81
C GLN A 84 -5.01 -20.81 6.09
N ASP A 85 -6.25 -20.39 6.37
CA ASP A 85 -7.38 -21.28 6.62
C ASP A 85 -7.93 -21.94 5.33
N GLY A 86 -7.46 -21.50 4.15
CA GLY A 86 -7.86 -22.05 2.86
C GLY A 86 -9.26 -21.62 2.41
N ALA A 87 -9.80 -20.56 2.99
CA ALA A 87 -10.99 -19.87 2.52
C ALA A 87 -10.72 -19.11 1.21
N ILE A 88 -9.51 -18.53 1.08
CA ILE A 88 -8.99 -18.01 -0.19
C ILE A 88 -7.98 -19.02 -0.74
N ARG A 89 -8.21 -19.48 -1.97
CA ARG A 89 -7.43 -20.51 -2.66
C ARG A 89 -6.87 -19.98 -3.98
N PRO A 90 -5.65 -20.40 -4.36
CA PRO A 90 -5.09 -20.11 -5.68
C PRO A 90 -6.03 -20.58 -6.80
N THR A 91 -6.07 -19.81 -7.88
CA THR A 91 -6.86 -20.13 -9.07
C THR A 91 -5.96 -20.27 -10.29
N GLN A 92 -6.49 -20.72 -11.43
CA GLN A 92 -5.71 -20.79 -12.66
C GLN A 92 -5.24 -19.40 -13.14
N GLN A 93 -6.07 -18.38 -12.93
CA GLN A 93 -5.79 -17.00 -13.30
C GLN A 93 -4.94 -16.25 -12.26
N ASP A 94 -4.84 -16.80 -11.05
CA ASP A 94 -4.09 -16.23 -9.93
C ASP A 94 -3.41 -17.34 -9.11
N PRO A 95 -2.31 -17.93 -9.65
CA PRO A 95 -1.62 -19.05 -9.02
C PRO A 95 -0.66 -18.57 -7.92
N PHE A 96 -1.17 -17.82 -6.94
CA PHE A 96 -0.36 -17.29 -5.84
C PHE A 96 0.10 -18.42 -4.90
N ASP A 97 1.25 -18.23 -4.26
CA ASP A 97 1.74 -19.13 -3.20
C ASP A 97 1.09 -18.76 -1.86
N ARG A 98 0.49 -19.74 -1.17
CA ARG A 98 -0.13 -19.54 0.15
C ARG A 98 0.90 -19.23 1.24
N GLY A 99 2.15 -19.62 1.04
CA GLY A 99 3.28 -19.26 1.91
C GLY A 99 3.85 -17.87 1.63
N ASP A 100 3.47 -17.23 0.51
CA ASP A 100 3.93 -15.89 0.19
C ASP A 100 3.22 -14.83 1.05
N ASN A 101 3.99 -14.15 1.89
CA ASN A 101 3.51 -13.03 2.70
C ASN A 101 3.88 -11.66 2.10
N THR A 102 4.46 -11.63 0.90
CA THR A 102 4.91 -10.42 0.21
C THR A 102 3.83 -9.90 -0.72
N PHE A 103 3.37 -10.72 -1.68
CA PHE A 103 2.40 -10.30 -2.68
C PHE A 103 1.00 -10.79 -2.34
N GLY A 104 0.85 -12.09 -2.09
CA GLY A 104 -0.45 -12.70 -1.81
C GLY A 104 -1.39 -12.75 -3.03
N PRO A 105 -2.67 -13.13 -2.83
CA PRO A 105 -3.66 -13.19 -3.90
C PRO A 105 -3.93 -11.83 -4.52
N ASN A 106 -4.29 -11.80 -5.79
CA ASN A 106 -4.67 -10.56 -6.45
C ASN A 106 -6.08 -10.09 -6.04
N VAL A 107 -6.40 -8.83 -6.35
CA VAL A 107 -7.68 -8.21 -5.96
C VAL A 107 -8.90 -8.92 -6.58
N TYR A 108 -8.79 -9.51 -7.77
CA TYR A 108 -9.90 -10.29 -8.34
C TYR A 108 -10.24 -11.49 -7.45
N THR A 109 -9.22 -12.28 -7.08
CA THR A 109 -9.38 -13.43 -6.20
C THR A 109 -9.94 -13.05 -4.84
N VAL A 110 -9.38 -12.00 -4.21
CA VAL A 110 -9.85 -11.50 -2.92
C VAL A 110 -11.29 -10.97 -3.00
N SER A 111 -11.64 -10.28 -4.09
CA SER A 111 -13.01 -9.78 -4.27
C SER A 111 -14.01 -10.94 -4.34
N GLU A 112 -13.74 -11.96 -5.16
CA GLU A 112 -14.66 -13.10 -5.35
C GLU A 112 -14.75 -14.02 -4.14
N GLN A 113 -13.60 -14.38 -3.54
CA GLN A 113 -13.57 -15.43 -2.51
C GLN A 113 -13.72 -14.89 -1.09
N PHE A 114 -13.53 -13.58 -0.87
CA PHE A 114 -13.51 -12.99 0.46
C PHE A 114 -14.48 -11.82 0.63
N ILE A 115 -14.33 -10.76 -0.16
CA ILE A 115 -15.15 -9.54 -0.01
C ILE A 115 -16.62 -9.83 -0.33
N LYS A 116 -16.90 -10.46 -1.48
CA LYS A 116 -18.28 -10.72 -1.90
C LYS A 116 -19.04 -11.62 -0.92
N PRO A 117 -18.52 -12.78 -0.46
CA PRO A 117 -19.25 -13.62 0.49
C PRO A 117 -19.59 -12.89 1.80
N ILE A 118 -18.62 -12.17 2.38
CA ILE A 118 -18.81 -11.45 3.65
C ILE A 118 -19.83 -10.31 3.47
N THR A 119 -19.63 -9.46 2.47
CA THR A 119 -20.55 -8.33 2.24
C THR A 119 -21.94 -8.80 1.81
N ARG A 120 -22.09 -9.93 1.12
CA ARG A 120 -23.41 -10.50 0.78
C ARG A 120 -24.16 -10.91 2.04
N ALA A 121 -23.50 -11.57 2.99
CA ALA A 121 -24.09 -11.94 4.28
C ALA A 121 -24.49 -10.70 5.10
N ALA A 122 -23.76 -9.58 4.94
CA ALA A 122 -24.10 -8.29 5.52
C ALA A 122 -25.25 -7.56 4.82
N GLY A 123 -25.85 -8.13 3.75
CA GLY A 123 -26.92 -7.49 2.98
C GLY A 123 -26.43 -6.64 1.79
N SER A 124 -25.28 -7.02 1.24
CA SER A 124 -24.62 -6.43 0.06
C SER A 124 -24.22 -4.94 0.13
N PRO A 125 -23.81 -4.36 1.29
CA PRO A 125 -23.07 -3.10 1.28
C PRO A 125 -21.68 -3.26 0.62
N SER A 126 -20.96 -2.16 0.37
CA SER A 126 -19.53 -2.22 0.10
C SER A 126 -18.78 -2.53 1.39
N TRP A 127 -17.52 -2.93 1.31
CA TRP A 127 -16.71 -3.15 2.51
C TRP A 127 -16.64 -1.89 3.37
N ALA A 128 -16.43 -0.73 2.73
CA ALA A 128 -16.39 0.56 3.42
C ALA A 128 -17.69 0.87 4.16
N LEU A 129 -18.86 0.74 3.51
CA LEU A 129 -20.15 1.05 4.15
C LEU A 129 -20.64 -0.04 5.11
N MET A 130 -20.11 -1.26 5.00
CA MET A 130 -20.31 -2.30 6.01
C MET A 130 -19.65 -1.91 7.34
N LEU A 131 -18.47 -1.29 7.28
CA LEU A 131 -17.76 -0.82 8.48
C LEU A 131 -18.28 0.55 8.96
N HIS A 132 -18.64 1.44 8.03
CA HIS A 132 -19.00 2.83 8.32
C HIS A 132 -20.31 3.20 7.60
N ASN A 133 -21.45 2.88 8.21
CA ASN A 133 -22.78 3.05 7.60
C ASN A 133 -23.20 4.52 7.35
N GLU A 134 -22.55 5.49 7.98
CA GLU A 134 -22.73 6.94 7.73
C GLU A 134 -21.69 7.52 6.75
N GLY A 135 -20.72 6.69 6.35
CA GLY A 135 -19.61 7.08 5.48
C GLY A 135 -18.61 8.03 6.13
N LEU A 136 -17.43 8.09 5.53
CA LEU A 136 -16.26 8.83 6.01
C LEU A 136 -15.81 9.85 4.96
N GLU A 137 -15.37 11.05 5.39
CA GLU A 137 -14.83 12.06 4.47
C GLU A 137 -13.60 11.55 3.72
N CYS A 138 -13.52 11.78 2.40
CA CYS A 138 -12.40 11.32 1.58
C CYS A 138 -11.23 12.30 1.60
N ASP A 139 -10.12 11.90 2.23
CA ASP A 139 -8.86 12.65 2.20
C ASP A 139 -7.89 12.14 1.13
N LEU A 140 -7.89 10.82 0.93
CA LEU A 140 -6.94 10.09 0.10
C LEU A 140 -7.69 9.29 -0.96
N PHE A 141 -7.37 9.49 -2.23
CA PHE A 141 -7.84 8.62 -3.31
C PHE A 141 -6.73 7.65 -3.71
N ILE A 142 -7.01 6.35 -3.71
CA ILE A 142 -6.03 5.31 -4.07
C ILE A 142 -6.33 4.80 -5.48
N THR A 143 -5.38 4.98 -6.40
CA THR A 143 -5.44 4.41 -7.75
C THR A 143 -4.49 3.22 -7.87
N HIS A 144 -5.01 2.10 -8.37
CA HIS A 144 -4.34 0.79 -8.29
C HIS A 144 -4.86 -0.20 -9.35
N ALA A 145 -4.11 -1.27 -9.59
CA ALA A 145 -4.50 -2.31 -10.55
C ALA A 145 -5.06 -3.53 -9.84
N TRP A 146 -6.13 -4.14 -10.35
CA TRP A 146 -6.70 -5.34 -9.70
C TRP A 146 -5.83 -6.61 -9.83
N GLN A 147 -4.83 -6.60 -10.71
CA GLN A 147 -3.87 -7.70 -10.85
C GLN A 147 -2.79 -7.66 -9.76
N GLU A 148 -2.75 -6.64 -8.91
CA GLU A 148 -1.77 -6.55 -7.84
C GLU A 148 -2.07 -7.52 -6.70
N GLY A 149 -1.02 -8.06 -6.08
CA GLY A 149 -1.14 -8.84 -4.86
C GLY A 149 -1.59 -7.96 -3.68
N VAL A 150 -2.61 -8.41 -2.95
CA VAL A 150 -3.26 -7.59 -1.92
C VAL A 150 -2.36 -7.29 -0.72
N PHE A 151 -1.40 -8.16 -0.40
CA PHE A 151 -0.48 -7.92 0.73
C PHE A 151 0.47 -6.76 0.40
N ASP A 152 1.12 -6.82 -0.77
CA ASP A 152 2.00 -5.77 -1.27
C ASP A 152 1.24 -4.44 -1.43
N PHE A 153 0.01 -4.49 -1.95
CA PHE A 153 -0.88 -3.32 -2.01
C PHE A 153 -1.10 -2.68 -0.63
N CYS A 154 -1.57 -3.47 0.34
CA CYS A 154 -1.88 -2.96 1.67
C CYS A 154 -0.61 -2.37 2.32
N ASP A 155 0.52 -3.06 2.24
CA ASP A 155 1.77 -2.61 2.85
C ASP A 155 2.29 -1.31 2.24
N LYS A 156 2.22 -1.18 0.91
CA LYS A 156 2.55 0.05 0.19
C LYS A 156 1.67 1.21 0.60
N VAL A 157 0.36 0.99 0.68
CA VAL A 157 -0.61 2.03 1.05
C VAL A 157 -0.41 2.45 2.50
N LEU A 158 -0.35 1.50 3.44
CA LEU A 158 -0.19 1.76 4.87
C LEU A 158 1.10 2.53 5.15
N ARG A 159 2.19 2.19 4.46
CA ARG A 159 3.48 2.88 4.58
C ARG A 159 3.49 4.26 3.96
N SER A 160 2.77 4.43 2.83
CA SER A 160 2.78 5.67 2.05
C SER A 160 1.57 6.56 2.36
N TRP A 161 0.87 6.26 3.45
CA TRP A 161 -0.30 7.01 3.87
C TRP A 161 0.09 8.46 4.22
N PRO A 162 -0.44 9.47 3.51
CA PRO A 162 0.00 10.84 3.70
C PRO A 162 -0.36 11.35 5.10
N GLY A 163 0.58 12.04 5.75
CA GLY A 163 0.30 12.63 7.06
C GLY A 163 -0.87 13.62 6.98
N GLY A 164 -1.79 13.49 7.93
CA GLY A 164 -3.00 14.29 8.01
C GLY A 164 -4.17 13.81 7.17
N ALA A 165 -4.01 12.77 6.33
CA ALA A 165 -5.14 12.06 5.72
C ALA A 165 -5.72 11.06 6.74
N ARG A 166 -7.04 11.05 6.92
CA ARG A 166 -7.71 10.17 7.89
C ARG A 166 -8.35 8.96 7.21
N HIS A 167 -8.95 9.17 6.04
CA HIS A 167 -9.68 8.13 5.33
C HIS A 167 -9.33 8.10 3.85
N ALA A 168 -9.42 6.91 3.28
CA ALA A 168 -9.10 6.67 1.89
C ALA A 168 -10.24 6.03 1.13
N TYR A 169 -10.45 6.48 -0.10
CA TYR A 169 -11.26 5.78 -1.09
C TYR A 169 -10.37 4.77 -1.83
N CYS A 170 -10.75 3.49 -1.78
CA CYS A 170 -10.09 2.41 -2.50
C CYS A 170 -11.16 1.56 -3.22
N CYS A 171 -11.09 1.44 -4.55
CA CYS A 171 -12.28 1.08 -5.32
C CYS A 171 -12.87 -0.31 -5.00
N PHE A 172 -12.04 -1.32 -4.73
CA PHE A 172 -12.53 -2.67 -4.42
C PHE A 172 -13.12 -2.80 -3.00
N LEU A 173 -12.80 -1.85 -2.11
CA LEU A 173 -13.38 -1.75 -0.77
C LEU A 173 -14.59 -0.80 -0.74
N ALA A 174 -14.54 0.26 -1.55
CA ALA A 174 -15.50 1.35 -1.55
C ALA A 174 -16.78 1.04 -2.34
N ASN A 175 -16.65 0.39 -3.50
CA ASN A 175 -17.78 0.10 -4.37
C ASN A 175 -18.49 -1.20 -3.96
N PRO A 176 -19.81 -1.31 -4.15
CA PRO A 176 -20.53 -2.53 -3.86
C PRO A 176 -20.13 -3.65 -4.84
N GLN A 177 -19.48 -4.70 -4.33
CA GLN A 177 -19.03 -5.82 -5.17
C GLN A 177 -20.16 -6.81 -5.51
N ASN A 178 -21.28 -6.78 -4.77
CA ASN A 178 -22.43 -7.66 -4.98
C ASN A 178 -23.63 -7.00 -5.69
N LEU A 179 -23.57 -5.69 -5.94
CA LEU A 179 -24.64 -4.97 -6.64
C LEU A 179 -24.25 -4.76 -8.11
N ASP A 180 -25.25 -4.55 -8.95
CA ASP A 180 -25.01 -4.06 -10.30
C ASP A 180 -24.52 -2.60 -10.23
N ILE A 181 -23.33 -2.36 -10.76
CA ILE A 181 -22.67 -1.05 -10.77
C ILE A 181 -22.69 -0.39 -12.16
N ALA A 182 -23.34 -1.00 -13.16
CA ALA A 182 -23.37 -0.46 -14.53
C ALA A 182 -23.84 1.00 -14.56
N ASP A 183 -24.94 1.30 -13.85
CA ASP A 183 -25.44 2.66 -13.72
C ASP A 183 -24.46 3.59 -13.00
N LEU A 184 -23.73 3.09 -12.00
CA LEU A 184 -22.75 3.87 -11.23
C LEU A 184 -21.56 4.31 -12.07
N ILE A 185 -21.22 3.58 -13.11
CA ILE A 185 -20.04 3.83 -13.97
C ILE A 185 -20.41 4.29 -15.38
N SER A 186 -21.71 4.47 -15.66
CA SER A 186 -22.24 4.87 -16.96
C SER A 186 -21.74 6.25 -17.40
N ASP A 187 -21.67 7.21 -16.48
CA ASP A 187 -21.01 8.51 -16.68
C ASP A 187 -19.71 8.56 -15.87
N PRO A 188 -18.53 8.54 -16.54
CA PRO A 188 -17.24 8.64 -15.86
C PRO A 188 -17.08 9.86 -14.96
N LYS A 189 -17.74 11.00 -15.24
CA LYS A 189 -17.63 12.24 -14.45
C LYS A 189 -18.43 12.21 -13.15
N GLU A 190 -19.52 11.46 -13.14
CA GLU A 190 -20.43 11.26 -12.01
C GLU A 190 -20.23 9.90 -11.32
N SER A 191 -19.21 9.16 -11.78
CA SER A 191 -18.82 7.88 -11.19
C SER A 191 -18.32 8.07 -9.74
N PRO A 192 -18.47 7.04 -8.88
CA PRO A 192 -17.92 7.08 -7.52
C PRO A 192 -16.43 7.47 -7.47
N PHE A 193 -15.66 7.02 -8.46
CA PHE A 193 -14.25 7.35 -8.62
C PHE A 193 -14.02 8.86 -8.75
N ALA A 194 -14.74 9.49 -9.68
CA ALA A 194 -14.60 10.92 -9.93
C ALA A 194 -15.10 11.75 -8.74
N CYS A 195 -16.22 11.36 -8.10
CA CYS A 195 -16.74 12.03 -6.91
C CYS A 195 -15.72 11.99 -5.76
N ALA A 196 -15.17 10.82 -5.45
CA ALA A 196 -14.18 10.66 -4.39
C ALA A 196 -12.87 11.40 -4.70
N LEU A 197 -12.36 11.30 -5.94
CA LEU A 197 -11.14 11.97 -6.37
C LEU A 197 -11.27 13.50 -6.27
N LYS A 198 -12.39 14.09 -6.72
CA LYS A 198 -12.65 15.53 -6.61
C LYS A 198 -12.60 16.00 -5.15
N ARG A 199 -13.06 15.19 -4.19
CA ARG A 199 -13.02 15.51 -2.75
C ARG A 199 -11.65 15.28 -2.11
N ALA A 200 -10.90 14.28 -2.58
CA ALA A 200 -9.61 13.93 -2.02
C ALA A 200 -8.60 15.09 -2.12
N ARG A 201 -7.74 15.19 -1.10
CA ARG A 201 -6.59 16.10 -1.07
C ARG A 201 -5.37 15.48 -1.73
N TYR A 202 -5.23 14.16 -1.59
CA TYR A 202 -4.10 13.38 -2.09
C TYR A 202 -4.59 12.31 -3.07
N VAL A 203 -3.79 12.02 -4.08
CA VAL A 203 -3.94 10.83 -4.92
C VAL A 203 -2.70 9.98 -4.71
N LEU A 204 -2.87 8.74 -4.25
CA LEU A 204 -1.80 7.78 -4.08
C LEU A 204 -1.89 6.73 -5.19
N VAL A 205 -0.91 6.75 -6.08
CA VAL A 205 -0.70 5.73 -7.11
C VAL A 205 0.02 4.56 -6.48
N VAL A 206 -0.51 3.35 -6.61
CA VAL A 206 0.10 2.13 -6.06
C VAL A 206 0.67 1.28 -7.20
N PRO A 207 1.99 1.33 -7.44
CA PRO A 207 2.62 0.45 -8.42
C PRO A 207 2.53 -1.00 -7.96
N ASN A 208 2.47 -1.93 -8.92
CA ASN A 208 2.47 -3.37 -8.65
C ASN A 208 3.52 -4.07 -9.54
N HIS A 209 3.76 -5.35 -9.27
CA HIS A 209 4.75 -6.16 -10.00
C HIS A 209 4.19 -6.79 -11.29
N ALA A 210 2.87 -6.90 -11.42
CA ALA A 210 2.22 -7.59 -12.53
C ALA A 210 2.18 -6.76 -13.82
N GLY A 211 2.10 -5.43 -13.70
CA GLY A 211 2.12 -4.55 -14.85
C GLY A 211 1.91 -3.07 -14.52
N SER A 212 2.00 -2.22 -15.54
CA SER A 212 1.73 -0.79 -15.40
C SER A 212 0.26 -0.56 -15.02
N VAL A 213 0.05 0.20 -13.95
CA VAL A 213 -1.29 0.60 -13.46
C VAL A 213 -2.08 1.30 -14.58
N TYR A 214 -1.40 2.06 -15.45
CA TYR A 214 -2.01 2.81 -16.53
C TYR A 214 -2.40 1.99 -17.77
N MET A 215 -2.14 0.67 -17.78
CA MET A 215 -2.75 -0.21 -18.78
C MET A 215 -4.26 -0.36 -18.59
N ARG A 216 -4.80 0.04 -17.41
CA ARG A 216 -6.23 0.06 -17.13
C ARG A 216 -6.78 1.44 -17.44
N LEU A 217 -7.82 1.48 -18.29
CA LEU A 217 -8.47 2.71 -18.73
C LEU A 217 -8.92 3.60 -17.54
N TRP A 218 -9.52 3.00 -16.51
CA TRP A 218 -9.95 3.73 -15.31
C TRP A 218 -8.78 4.38 -14.56
N CYS A 219 -7.65 3.70 -14.40
CA CYS A 219 -6.49 4.27 -13.73
C CYS A 219 -5.84 5.40 -14.53
N ALA A 220 -5.82 5.28 -15.86
CA ALA A 220 -5.39 6.37 -16.74
C ALA A 220 -6.32 7.59 -16.62
N TYR A 221 -7.63 7.36 -16.58
CA TYR A 221 -8.62 8.42 -16.37
C TYR A 221 -8.52 9.08 -14.99
N GLU A 222 -8.30 8.29 -13.92
CA GLU A 222 -8.05 8.81 -12.57
C GLU A 222 -6.80 9.71 -12.52
N ALA A 223 -5.71 9.29 -13.19
CA ALA A 223 -4.51 10.12 -13.28
C ALA A 223 -4.76 11.43 -14.06
N PHE A 224 -5.53 11.37 -15.15
CA PHE A 224 -5.95 12.56 -15.89
C PHE A 224 -6.74 13.52 -15.01
N LEU A 225 -7.77 13.02 -14.28
CA LEU A 225 -8.57 13.83 -13.37
C LEU A 225 -7.73 14.41 -12.24
N ALA A 226 -6.80 13.63 -11.66
CA ALA A 226 -5.90 14.10 -10.61
C ALA A 226 -5.05 15.28 -11.08
N CYS A 227 -4.53 15.22 -12.32
CA CYS A 227 -3.79 16.30 -12.93
C CYS A 227 -4.68 17.52 -13.20
N GLN A 228 -5.88 17.32 -13.75
CA GLN A 228 -6.82 18.39 -14.07
C GLN A 228 -7.25 19.17 -12.81
N GLU A 229 -7.50 18.46 -11.71
CA GLU A 229 -7.93 19.03 -10.43
C GLU A 229 -6.76 19.54 -9.57
N GLY A 230 -5.52 19.50 -10.08
CA GLY A 230 -4.33 19.97 -9.36
C GLY A 230 -4.05 19.22 -8.06
N LYS A 231 -4.37 17.92 -8.00
CA LYS A 231 -4.18 17.10 -6.80
C LYS A 231 -2.69 16.85 -6.51
N LEU A 232 -2.36 16.66 -5.23
CA LEU A 232 -1.04 16.17 -4.85
C LEU A 232 -0.96 14.67 -5.13
N ILE A 233 -0.26 14.32 -6.22
CA ILE A 233 -0.06 12.93 -6.64
C ILE A 233 1.21 12.38 -5.98
N LEU A 234 1.08 11.26 -5.29
CA LEU A 234 2.13 10.54 -4.61
C LEU A 234 2.23 9.13 -5.19
N THR A 235 3.41 8.54 -5.14
CA THR A 235 3.64 7.15 -5.56
C THR A 235 3.96 6.31 -4.32
N ALA A 236 3.21 5.25 -4.11
CA ALA A 236 3.41 4.36 -2.99
C ALA A 236 4.74 3.60 -3.11
N THR A 237 5.37 3.35 -1.95
CA THR A 237 6.66 2.65 -1.87
C THR A 237 6.55 1.41 -1.01
N SER A 238 7.21 0.33 -1.42
CA SER A 238 7.26 -0.91 -0.63
C SER A 238 8.03 -0.69 0.69
N PRO A 239 7.71 -1.45 1.76
CA PRO A 239 8.52 -1.50 2.96
C PRO A 239 9.94 -1.95 2.63
N ARG A 240 10.91 -1.03 2.71
CA ARG A 240 12.34 -1.34 2.55
C ARG A 240 12.94 -1.98 3.80
N LEU A 241 12.14 -2.52 4.73
CA LEU A 241 12.65 -2.97 6.03
C LEU A 241 13.76 -4.01 5.87
N HIS A 242 13.60 -4.96 4.96
CA HIS A 242 14.63 -5.96 4.69
C HIS A 242 15.89 -5.34 4.07
N THR A 243 15.76 -4.36 3.16
CA THR A 243 16.89 -3.61 2.60
C THR A 243 17.60 -2.80 3.68
N VAL A 244 16.84 -2.14 4.57
CA VAL A 244 17.37 -1.37 5.68
C VAL A 244 18.07 -2.30 6.67
N LEU A 245 17.44 -3.38 7.13
CA LEU A 245 18.04 -4.34 8.06
C LEU A 245 19.30 -5.00 7.48
N LYS A 246 19.28 -5.37 6.19
CA LYS A 246 20.47 -5.85 5.48
C LYS A 246 21.57 -4.78 5.50
N ALA A 247 21.27 -3.54 5.16
CA ALA A 247 22.24 -2.45 5.23
C ALA A 247 22.76 -2.24 6.67
N THR A 248 21.89 -2.29 7.67
CA THR A 248 22.23 -2.11 9.09
C THR A 248 23.07 -3.26 9.64
N PHE A 249 22.99 -4.48 9.09
CA PHE A 249 23.84 -5.60 9.51
C PHE A 249 25.14 -5.66 8.71
N VAL A 250 25.07 -5.47 7.40
CA VAL A 250 26.23 -5.53 6.50
C VAL A 250 27.22 -4.42 6.85
N VAL A 251 26.78 -3.17 7.04
CA VAL A 251 27.69 -2.04 7.27
C VAL A 251 28.55 -2.23 8.54
N PRO A 252 28.00 -2.56 9.73
CA PRO A 252 28.81 -2.84 10.92
C PRO A 252 29.70 -4.07 10.80
N CYS A 253 29.23 -5.16 10.15
CA CYS A 253 30.08 -6.32 9.91
C CYS A 253 31.29 -5.96 9.05
N MET A 254 31.09 -5.19 7.98
CA MET A 254 32.20 -4.71 7.14
C MET A 254 33.14 -3.77 7.92
N ALA A 255 32.58 -2.87 8.75
CA ALA A 255 33.37 -1.99 9.60
C ALA A 255 34.21 -2.79 10.63
N LEU A 256 33.62 -3.82 11.25
CA LEU A 256 34.31 -4.70 12.19
C LEU A 256 35.41 -5.52 11.50
N CYS A 257 35.14 -6.09 10.32
CA CYS A 257 36.16 -6.79 9.54
C CYS A 257 37.32 -5.85 9.18
N GLY A 258 37.03 -4.63 8.71
CA GLY A 258 38.05 -3.62 8.43
C GLY A 258 38.88 -3.26 9.67
N PHE A 259 38.22 -3.11 10.83
CA PHE A 259 38.87 -2.83 12.11
C PHE A 259 39.78 -3.97 12.57
N VAL A 260 39.30 -5.22 12.52
CA VAL A 260 40.08 -6.41 12.90
C VAL A 260 41.30 -6.59 11.99
N LEU A 261 41.14 -6.41 10.68
CA LEU A 261 42.27 -6.44 9.73
C LEU A 261 43.28 -5.32 10.03
N GLY A 262 42.81 -4.12 10.37
CA GLY A 262 43.66 -3.01 10.81
C GLY A 262 44.44 -3.31 12.09
N LEU A 263 43.82 -3.95 13.08
CA LEU A 263 44.48 -4.37 14.32
C LEU A 263 45.51 -5.48 14.09
N LEU A 264 45.16 -6.50 13.31
CA LEU A 264 46.08 -7.58 12.96
C LEU A 264 47.34 -7.04 12.26
N ARG A 265 47.18 -6.02 11.41
CA ARG A 265 48.31 -5.32 10.80
C ARG A 265 49.23 -4.66 11.83
N LEU A 266 48.65 -3.92 12.78
CA LEU A 266 49.40 -3.25 13.84
C LEU A 266 50.21 -4.24 14.68
N VAL A 267 49.64 -5.41 14.98
CA VAL A 267 50.28 -6.44 15.81
C VAL A 267 51.32 -7.26 15.02
N ALA A 268 51.03 -7.62 13.77
CA ALA A 268 51.87 -8.52 12.98
C ALA A 268 53.03 -7.83 12.23
N GLY A 269 53.11 -6.49 12.26
CA GLY A 269 54.19 -5.74 11.59
C GLY A 269 54.20 -5.85 10.06
N PHE A 270 53.09 -6.30 9.45
CA PHE A 270 53.01 -6.53 8.01
C PHE A 270 52.90 -5.20 7.23
N VAL A 271 53.80 -4.99 6.26
CA VAL A 271 53.71 -3.90 5.28
C VAL A 271 52.75 -4.33 4.18
N ILE A 272 51.47 -4.03 4.36
CA ILE A 272 50.49 -4.14 3.28
C ILE A 272 50.86 -3.14 2.20
N THR A 273 51.09 -3.64 0.99
CA THR A 273 51.26 -2.81 -0.21
C THR A 273 49.91 -2.17 -0.58
N TYR A 274 49.93 -0.96 -1.15
CA TYR A 274 48.72 -0.20 -1.50
C TYR A 274 47.67 -1.03 -2.28
N ALA A 275 48.10 -2.04 -3.05
CA ALA A 275 47.23 -2.91 -3.84
C ALA A 275 46.20 -3.69 -3.01
N GLU A 276 46.56 -4.21 -1.83
CA GLU A 276 45.65 -5.04 -1.03
C GLU A 276 44.59 -4.19 -0.33
N PHE A 277 44.93 -2.95 0.04
CA PHE A 277 43.97 -1.98 0.58
C PHE A 277 42.90 -1.62 -0.47
N TYR A 278 43.32 -1.36 -1.71
CA TYR A 278 42.38 -1.10 -2.81
C TYR A 278 41.49 -2.31 -3.12
N ALA A 279 42.01 -3.54 -3.03
CA ALA A 279 41.21 -4.75 -3.21
C ALA A 279 40.11 -4.88 -2.15
N VAL A 280 40.41 -4.60 -0.88
CA VAL A 280 39.42 -4.61 0.21
C VAL A 280 38.39 -3.49 0.01
N CYS A 281 38.81 -2.28 -0.38
CA CYS A 281 37.91 -1.16 -0.69
C CYS A 281 37.01 -1.45 -1.89
N LEU A 282 37.52 -2.06 -2.96
CA LEU A 282 36.74 -2.44 -4.14
C LEU A 282 35.73 -3.55 -3.83
N CYS A 283 36.14 -4.57 -3.06
CA CYS A 283 35.22 -5.62 -2.60
C CYS A 283 34.12 -5.06 -1.67
N THR A 284 34.46 -4.16 -0.75
CA THR A 284 33.46 -3.51 0.12
C THR A 284 32.48 -2.67 -0.70
N PHE A 285 32.98 -1.83 -1.61
CA PHE A 285 32.11 -0.99 -2.45
C PHE A 285 31.23 -1.83 -3.39
N GLY A 286 31.78 -2.91 -3.95
CA GLY A 286 31.05 -3.87 -4.78
C GLY A 286 29.92 -4.56 -4.01
N CYS A 287 30.18 -5.05 -2.80
CA CYS A 287 29.17 -5.67 -1.95
C CYS A 287 28.06 -4.69 -1.52
N VAL A 288 28.41 -3.43 -1.23
CA VAL A 288 27.43 -2.41 -0.88
C VAL A 288 26.55 -2.08 -2.09
N LEU A 289 27.13 -1.86 -3.26
CA LEU A 289 26.37 -1.61 -4.49
C LEU A 289 25.46 -2.79 -4.82
N TRP A 290 25.96 -4.02 -4.72
CA TRP A 290 25.16 -5.23 -4.94
C TRP A 290 23.99 -5.37 -3.96
N SER A 291 24.09 -4.81 -2.76
CA SER A 291 23.01 -4.84 -1.77
C SER A 291 21.87 -3.87 -2.08
N PHE A 292 22.08 -2.92 -2.99
CA PHE A 292 21.08 -1.92 -3.41
C PHE A 292 20.37 -2.26 -4.73
N PHE A 293 20.90 -3.20 -5.52
CA PHE A 293 20.28 -3.72 -6.74
C PHE A 293 19.54 -5.03 -6.48
#